data_AF-A0A926N7H4-F1
#
_entry.id   AF-A0A926N7H4-F1
#
_cell.length_a   1.000
_cell.length_b   1.000
_cell.length_c   1.000
_cell.angle_alpha   90.00
_cell.angle_beta   90.00
_cell.angle_gamma   90.00
#
_symmetry.space_group_name_H-M   'P 1'
#
loop_
_entity.id
_entity.type
_entity.pdbx_description
1 polymer ?
#
loop_
_entity_poly.entity_id
_entity_poly.type
_entity_poly.pdbx_seq_one_letter_code
_entity_poly.pdbx_strand_id
1 'polypeptide(L)' 'MGAENLRKPQIETTIQQALDEHEARTEVTADMVLKQWAKMAFADIKDVVTSENGDYNLVRSIDFL' A
#
# COMPACT_ATOMS: atom_id res chain seq x y z
N MET A 1 -16.92 25.72 3.39
CA MET A 1 -16.34 26.34 4.59
C MET A 1 -15.37 25.45 5.38
N GLY A 2 -15.05 24.21 4.97
CA GLY A 2 -13.98 23.41 5.62
C GLY A 2 -12.59 23.57 4.99
N ALA A 3 -12.51 23.64 3.66
CA ALA A 3 -11.25 23.71 2.91
C ALA A 3 -10.39 24.95 3.24
N GLU A 4 -11.00 26.05 3.69
CA GLU A 4 -10.28 27.26 4.11
C GLU A 4 -9.52 27.07 5.42
N ASN A 5 -10.07 26.30 6.36
CA ASN A 5 -9.36 25.97 7.60
C ASN A 5 -8.17 25.04 7.34
N LEU A 6 -8.29 24.10 6.40
CA LEU A 6 -7.18 23.22 6.01
C LEU A 6 -6.03 23.97 5.32
N ARG A 7 -6.29 25.16 4.77
CA ARG A 7 -5.25 26.02 4.17
C ARG A 7 -4.55 26.94 5.18
N LYS A 8 -4.95 26.92 6.45
CA LYS A 8 -4.24 27.66 7.49
C LYS A 8 -2.87 27.00 7.67
N PRO A 9 -1.74 27.73 7.54
CA PRO A 9 -0.41 27.11 7.54
C PRO A 9 -0.13 26.24 8.77
N GLN A 10 -0.61 26.63 9.95
CA GLN A 10 -0.43 25.86 11.17
C GLN A 10 -1.18 24.52 11.17
N ILE A 11 -2.38 24.49 10.59
CA ILE A 11 -3.19 23.28 10.49
C ILE A 11 -2.57 22.33 9.47
N GLU A 12 -2.20 22.85 8.30
CA GLU A 12 -1.52 22.09 7.25
C GLU A 12 -0.19 21.48 7.76
N THR A 13 0.62 22.28 8.46
CA THR A 13 1.89 21.81 9.06
C THR A 13 1.65 20.70 10.06
N THR A 14 0.65 20.84 10.94
CA THR A 14 0.34 19.82 11.97
C THR A 14 -0.13 18.51 11.33
N ILE A 15 -0.94 18.60 10.28
CA ILE A 15 -1.40 17.43 9.53
C ILE A 15 -0.20 16.74 8.86
N GLN A 16 0.68 17.50 8.20
CA GLN A 16 1.85 16.93 7.54
C GLN A 16 2.78 16.25 8.54
N GLN A 17 3.04 16.87 9.70
CA GLN A 17 3.85 16.26 10.76
C GLN A 17 3.26 14.93 11.25
N ALA A 18 1.94 14.88 11.45
CA ALA A 18 1.28 13.64 11.87
C ALA A 18 1.36 12.53 10.81
N LEU A 19 1.32 12.89 9.52
CA LEU A 19 1.54 11.96 8.42
C LEU A 19 2.99 11.46 8.40
N ASP A 20 3.95 12.38 8.51
CA ASP A 20 5.39 12.05 8.50
C ASP A 20 5.75 11.14 9.70
N GLU A 21 5.22 11.42 10.89
CA GLU A 21 5.39 10.57 12.08
C GLU A 21 4.79 9.17 11.88
N HIS A 22 3.63 9.10 11.23
CA HIS A 22 3.00 7.83 10.91
C HIS A 22 3.88 7.02 9.95
N GLU A 23 4.31 7.64 8.84
CA GLU A 23 5.19 7.01 7.85
C GLU A 23 6.52 6.59 8.45
N ALA A 24 7.13 7.41 9.31
CA ALA A 24 8.37 7.08 10.00
C ALA A 24 8.20 5.91 10.98
N ARG A 25 7.06 5.82 11.68
CA ARG A 25 6.79 4.71 12.61
C ARG A 25 6.51 3.39 11.89
N THR A 26 5.84 3.43 10.75
CA THR A 26 5.46 2.23 10.00
C THR A 26 6.46 1.85 8.92
N GLU A 27 7.42 2.73 8.61
CA GLU A 27 8.38 2.60 7.51
C GLU A 27 7.71 2.38 6.14
N VAL A 28 6.44 2.75 6.03
CA VAL A 28 5.59 2.50 4.85
C VAL A 28 4.70 3.71 4.62
N THR A 29 4.70 4.22 3.40
CA THR A 29 3.83 5.33 2.97
C THR A 29 2.47 4.84 2.51
N ALA A 30 1.46 5.71 2.51
CA ALA A 30 0.12 5.38 2.02
C ALA A 30 0.13 4.87 0.56
N ASP A 31 0.95 5.49 -0.29
CA ASP A 31 1.14 5.08 -1.69
C ASP A 31 1.74 3.69 -1.83
N MET A 32 2.67 3.30 -0.94
CA MET A 32 3.22 1.94 -0.92
C MET A 32 2.13 0.92 -0.61
N VAL A 33 1.30 1.16 0.40
CA VAL A 33 0.19 0.27 0.75
C VAL A 33 -0.76 0.09 -0.43
N LEU A 34 -1.18 1.19 -1.06
CA LEU A 34 -2.08 1.16 -2.21
C LEU A 34 -1.50 0.36 -3.38
N LYS A 35 -0.20 0.54 -3.67
CA LYS A 35 0.48 -0.22 -4.73
C LYS A 35 0.53 -1.72 -4.42
N GLN A 36 0.83 -2.11 -3.19
CA GLN A 36 0.89 -3.53 -2.82
C GLN A 36 -0.51 -4.17 -2.78
N TRP A 37 -1.51 -3.44 -2.28
CA TRP A 37 -2.90 -3.89 -2.32
C TRP A 37 -3.41 -4.06 -3.75
N ALA A 38 -3.10 -3.13 -4.65
CA ALA A 38 -3.45 -3.26 -6.05
C ALA A 38 -2.80 -4.50 -6.69
N LYS A 39 -1.52 -4.78 -6.40
CA LYS A 39 -0.86 -6.00 -6.88
C LYS A 39 -1.58 -7.27 -6.42
N MET A 40 -2.00 -7.34 -5.16
CA MET A 40 -2.76 -8.49 -4.66
C MET A 40 -4.16 -8.59 -5.30
N ALA A 41 -4.88 -7.47 -5.36
CA ALA A 41 -6.26 -7.43 -5.85
C ALA A 41 -6.37 -7.73 -7.36
N PHE A 42 -5.35 -7.38 -8.14
CA PHE A 42 -5.31 -7.56 -9.59
C PHE A 42 -4.37 -8.67 -10.06
N ALA A 43 -3.78 -9.45 -9.14
CA ALA A 43 -3.02 -10.64 -9.54
C ALA A 43 -3.96 -11.70 -10.14
N ASP A 44 -3.62 -12.22 -11.32
CA ASP A 44 -4.26 -13.44 -11.82
C ASP A 44 -3.75 -14.62 -10.98
N ILE A 45 -4.66 -15.48 -10.51
CA ILE A 45 -4.29 -16.66 -9.72
C ILE A 45 -3.37 -17.61 -10.51
N LYS A 46 -3.43 -17.58 -11.84
CA LYS A 46 -2.52 -18.32 -12.74
C LYS A 46 -1.08 -17.80 -12.73
N ASP A 47 -0.86 -16.56 -12.30
CA ASP A 47 0.48 -15.99 -12.16
C ASP A 47 1.18 -16.45 -10.87
N VAL A 48 0.40 -16.98 -9.91
CA VAL A 48 0.87 -17.41 -8.59
C VAL A 48 0.93 -18.93 -8.51
N VAL A 49 -0.04 -19.61 -9.11
CA VAL A 49 -0.22 -21.06 -9.01
C VAL A 49 -0.31 -21.68 -10.41
N THR A 50 0.56 -22.64 -10.71
CA THR A 50 0.35 -23.55 -11.84
C THR A 50 -0.15 -24.89 -11.34
N SER A 51 -0.90 -25.57 -12.20
CA SER A 51 -1.28 -26.96 -11.97
C SER A 51 -0.71 -27.83 -13.08
N GLU A 52 0.10 -28.81 -12.69
CA GLU A 52 0.51 -29.91 -13.57
C GLU A 52 -0.04 -31.21 -12.95
N ASN A 53 -0.81 -31.97 -13.73
CA ASN A 53 -1.36 -33.28 -13.33
C ASN A 53 -2.20 -33.30 -12.03
N GLY A 54 -2.78 -32.18 -11.63
CA GLY A 54 -3.61 -32.08 -10.41
C GLY A 54 -2.85 -31.63 -9.16
N ASP A 55 -1.53 -31.48 -9.24
CA ASP A 55 -0.70 -30.87 -8.20
C ASP A 55 -0.59 -29.37 -8.43
N TYR A 56 -0.69 -28.57 -7.36
CA TYR A 56 -0.56 -27.11 -7.41
C TYR A 56 0.82 -26.69 -6.92
N ASN A 57 1.56 -25.96 -7.74
CA ASN A 57 2.89 -25.45 -7.42
C ASN A 57 2.89 -23.92 -7.44
N LEU A 58 3.57 -23.31 -6.47
CA LEU A 58 3.82 -21.87 -6.46
C LEU A 58 4.90 -21.55 -7.48
N VAL A 59 4.58 -20.69 -8.44
CA VAL A 59 5.49 -20.39 -9.56
C VAL A 59 6.22 -19.06 -9.36
N ARG A 60 5.71 -18.21 -8.47
CA ARG A 60 6.33 -16.94 -8.13
C ARG A 60 6.16 -16.63 -6.65
N SER A 61 7.24 -16.19 -6.00
CA SER A 61 7.15 -15.55 -4.69
C SER A 61 6.58 -14.14 -4.86
N ILE A 62 5.58 -13.80 -4.05
CA ILE A 62 5.17 -12.41 -3.86
C ILE A 62 6.02 -11.89 -2.72
N ASP A 63 7.05 -11.11 -3.04
CA ASP A 63 7.91 -10.50 -2.04
C ASP A 63 7.16 -9.32 -1.40
N PHE A 64 6.81 -9.47 -0.13
CA PHE A 64 6.04 -8.51 0.67
C PHE A 64 6.94 -7.60 1.50
N LEU A 65 7.96 -7.02 0.85
CA LEU A 65 9.08 -6.21 1.40
C LEU A 65 10.34 -7.03 1.73
#